data_AF-A0A956RC96-F1
#
_entry.id   AF-A0A956RC96-F1
#
_cell.length_a   1.000
_cell.length_b   1.000
_cell.length_c   1.000
_cell.angle_alpha   90.00
_cell.angle_beta   90.00
_cell.angle_gamma   90.00
#
_symmetry.space_group_name_H-M   'P 1'
#
loop_
_entity.id
_entity.type
_entity.pdbx_description
1 polymer ?
#
loop_
_entity_poly.entity_id
_entity_poly.type
_entity_poly.pdbx_seq_one_letter_code
_entity_poly.pdbx_strand_id
1 'polypeptide(L)'
;MLTGVRRAARARVAALWGALGAACQPDPGQLPDLDALRQPTGLAVSSGQPALFVTNGNWDRAQTDSTLMVVDLVTLYEELARPGEPGDGSRPCRRVSPSDPTIECDPSHFIDPRVTVRLGTGAGNIALDYPSGVQGPVRLLVPTRSPASITWIDVLAGEDSPVLECEQDDGGRCGERHEIRAGTRSPDRLPAEPARVFVDDQGARFAYVPHLLGGGLSMLGLDGSAGPELADVEGDFYREDPFEDEELLGGYAVAARACDPERPATETRECDRPLLYTTQRYFP
;
A
#
# COMPACT_ATOMS: atom_id res chain seq x y z
N MET A 1 -60.18 -28.50 -56.76
CA MET A 1 -59.94 -27.08 -56.40
C MET A 1 -59.64 -27.03 -54.91
N LEU A 2 -58.36 -26.96 -54.55
CA LEU A 2 -57.86 -26.95 -53.17
C LEU A 2 -57.20 -25.60 -52.91
N THR A 3 -57.87 -24.74 -52.16
CA THR A 3 -57.35 -23.46 -51.69
C THR A 3 -56.79 -23.61 -50.27
N GLY A 4 -55.47 -23.43 -50.16
CA GLY A 4 -54.80 -22.57 -49.19
C GLY A 4 -54.96 -22.83 -47.70
N VAL A 5 -53.90 -23.32 -47.05
CA VAL A 5 -53.44 -22.85 -45.73
C VAL A 5 -51.92 -23.01 -45.66
N ARG A 6 -51.16 -21.91 -45.70
CA ARG A 6 -49.73 -21.86 -45.32
C ARG A 6 -49.42 -20.52 -44.67
N ARG A 7 -49.58 -20.41 -43.34
CA ARG A 7 -48.90 -19.40 -42.52
C ARG A 7 -48.68 -19.93 -41.10
N ALA A 8 -47.60 -19.44 -40.51
CA ALA A 8 -47.20 -19.54 -39.10
C ALA A 8 -46.43 -20.81 -38.66
N ALA A 9 -45.12 -20.84 -38.94
CA ALA A 9 -44.18 -21.60 -38.13
C ALA A 9 -42.72 -21.10 -38.28
N ARG A 10 -42.46 -19.80 -38.11
CA ARG A 10 -41.07 -19.28 -38.03
C ARG A 10 -41.00 -18.01 -37.18
N ALA A 11 -41.10 -18.13 -35.85
CA ALA A 11 -40.77 -17.03 -34.93
C ALA A 11 -40.63 -17.49 -33.47
N ARG A 12 -39.82 -18.52 -33.14
CA ARG A 12 -39.57 -18.90 -31.73
C ARG A 12 -38.19 -19.51 -31.41
N VAL A 13 -37.12 -19.12 -32.10
CA VAL A 13 -35.76 -19.65 -31.79
C VAL A 13 -34.72 -18.56 -31.46
N ALA A 14 -34.97 -17.28 -31.74
CA ALA A 14 -33.96 -16.23 -31.55
C ALA A 14 -33.89 -15.62 -30.13
N ALA A 15 -34.80 -15.96 -29.21
CA ALA A 15 -34.89 -15.29 -27.90
C ALA A 15 -34.11 -15.98 -26.76
N LEU A 16 -33.55 -17.18 -26.96
CA LEU A 16 -32.89 -17.94 -25.89
C LEU A 16 -31.36 -17.79 -25.83
N TRP A 17 -30.74 -17.21 -26.86
CA TRP A 17 -29.28 -17.02 -26.91
C TRP A 17 -28.81 -15.68 -26.32
N GLY A 18 -29.72 -14.73 -26.06
CA GLY A 18 -29.38 -13.43 -25.47
C GLY A 18 -29.25 -13.41 -23.95
N ALA A 19 -29.68 -14.47 -23.24
CA ALA A 19 -29.73 -14.50 -21.78
C ALA A 19 -28.55 -15.25 -21.12
N LEU A 20 -27.68 -15.89 -21.90
CA LEU A 20 -26.52 -16.65 -21.37
C LEU A 20 -25.24 -15.81 -21.22
N GLY A 21 -25.24 -14.56 -21.68
CA GLY A 21 -24.08 -13.66 -21.62
C GLY A 21 -23.98 -12.76 -20.38
N ALA A 22 -25.00 -12.73 -19.51
CA ALA A 22 -25.07 -11.79 -18.38
C ALA A 22 -24.77 -12.42 -17.01
N ALA A 23 -24.49 -13.73 -16.94
CA ALA A 23 -24.41 -14.47 -15.68
C ALA A 23 -22.98 -14.68 -15.12
N CYS A 24 -21.96 -14.10 -15.75
CA CYS A 24 -20.56 -14.26 -15.33
C CYS A 24 -19.82 -12.92 -15.22
N GLN A 25 -20.47 -11.84 -14.73
CA GLN A 25 -19.66 -10.77 -14.17
C GLN A 25 -19.18 -11.25 -12.80
N PRO A 26 -17.87 -11.50 -12.61
CA PRO A 26 -17.37 -11.79 -11.27
C PRO A 26 -17.84 -10.67 -10.34
N ASP A 27 -18.30 -11.06 -9.15
CA ASP A 27 -18.64 -10.10 -8.09
C ASP A 27 -17.48 -9.10 -8.01
N PRO A 28 -17.75 -7.79 -8.20
CA PRO A 28 -16.68 -6.80 -8.16
C PRO A 28 -15.92 -6.85 -6.84
N GLY A 29 -16.49 -7.46 -5.79
CA GLY A 29 -15.95 -7.59 -4.46
C GLY A 29 -16.59 -6.56 -3.53
N GLN A 30 -16.48 -6.78 -2.22
CA GLN A 30 -16.99 -5.83 -1.24
C GLN A 30 -16.04 -4.63 -1.15
N LEU A 31 -16.59 -3.42 -0.98
CA LEU A 31 -15.78 -2.27 -0.59
C LEU A 31 -15.22 -2.48 0.84
N PRO A 32 -14.02 -1.95 1.14
CA PRO A 32 -13.49 -2.04 2.49
C PRO A 32 -14.30 -1.18 3.47
N ASP A 33 -14.45 -1.67 4.71
CA ASP A 33 -14.85 -0.82 5.84
C ASP A 33 -13.71 0.16 6.14
N LEU A 34 -14.04 1.43 6.30
CA LEU A 34 -13.06 2.53 6.38
C LEU A 34 -12.62 2.82 7.83
N ASP A 35 -13.18 2.12 8.80
CA ASP A 35 -12.97 2.22 10.24
C ASP A 35 -12.59 0.86 10.88
N ALA A 36 -12.31 -0.16 10.08
CA ALA A 36 -11.97 -1.50 10.55
C ALA A 36 -10.58 -1.95 10.11
N LEU A 37 -9.74 -2.35 11.06
CA LEU A 37 -8.43 -2.93 10.78
C LEU A 37 -8.57 -4.36 10.26
N ARG A 38 -8.22 -4.59 8.99
CA ARG A 38 -8.28 -5.91 8.35
C ARG A 38 -6.99 -6.23 7.60
N GLN A 39 -6.26 -7.25 8.07
CA GLN A 39 -4.95 -7.62 7.54
C GLN A 39 -3.95 -6.44 7.50
N PRO A 40 -3.62 -5.81 8.65
CA PRO A 40 -2.63 -4.74 8.71
C PRO A 40 -1.28 -5.21 8.17
N THR A 41 -0.69 -4.43 7.27
CA THR A 41 0.55 -4.79 6.54
C THR A 41 1.66 -3.74 6.69
N GLY A 42 1.32 -2.54 7.15
CA GLY A 42 2.25 -1.45 7.39
C GLY A 42 1.76 -0.52 8.49
N LEU A 43 2.71 0.06 9.20
CA LEU A 43 2.48 0.99 10.30
C LEU A 43 3.51 2.13 10.22
N ALA A 44 3.09 3.36 10.46
CA ALA A 44 3.98 4.50 10.63
C ALA A 44 3.37 5.52 11.60
N VAL A 45 4.19 6.10 12.47
CA VAL A 45 3.74 7.12 13.41
C VAL A 45 3.95 8.50 12.79
N SER A 46 2.95 9.36 12.86
CA SER A 46 3.04 10.75 12.42
C SER A 46 4.01 11.54 13.31
N SER A 47 4.82 12.40 12.69
CA SER A 47 5.75 13.29 13.40
C SER A 47 5.13 14.64 13.77
N GLY A 48 4.02 15.03 13.12
CA GLY A 48 3.38 16.34 13.33
C GLY A 48 2.15 16.32 14.24
N GLN A 49 1.43 15.20 14.30
CA GLN A 49 0.25 15.00 15.14
C GLN A 49 0.30 13.60 15.76
N PRO A 50 -0.32 13.38 16.94
CA PRO A 50 -0.34 12.08 17.62
C PRO A 50 -1.26 11.07 16.91
N ALA A 51 -0.83 10.60 15.75
CA ALA A 51 -1.58 9.66 14.92
C ALA A 51 -0.70 8.50 14.45
N LEU A 52 -1.32 7.33 14.27
CA LEU A 52 -0.72 6.14 13.68
C LEU A 52 -1.38 5.87 12.33
N PHE A 53 -0.58 5.82 11.28
CA PHE A 53 -0.99 5.39 9.96
C PHE A 53 -0.94 3.86 9.88
N VAL A 54 -2.00 3.25 9.36
CA VAL A 54 -2.11 1.79 9.20
C VAL A 54 -2.54 1.45 7.79
N THR A 55 -1.75 0.65 7.07
CA THR A 55 -2.17 0.07 5.79
C THR A 55 -2.80 -1.30 6.00
N ASN A 56 -3.92 -1.56 5.34
CA ASN A 56 -4.59 -2.86 5.27
C ASN A 56 -4.46 -3.39 3.85
N GLY A 57 -3.78 -4.51 3.66
CA GLY A 57 -3.31 -4.94 2.33
C GLY A 57 -4.27 -5.81 1.49
N ASN A 58 -5.48 -6.10 1.97
CA ASN A 58 -6.52 -6.91 1.29
C ASN A 58 -6.03 -8.18 0.54
N TRP A 59 -5.04 -8.91 1.09
CA TRP A 59 -4.40 -10.07 0.46
C TRP A 59 -5.34 -11.26 0.25
N ASP A 60 -6.38 -11.39 1.08
CA ASP A 60 -7.42 -12.42 0.90
C ASP A 60 -8.39 -12.09 -0.24
N ARG A 61 -8.30 -10.88 -0.82
CA ARG A 61 -9.16 -10.36 -1.89
C ARG A 61 -10.66 -10.40 -1.57
N ALA A 62 -11.02 -10.47 -0.29
CA ALA A 62 -12.42 -10.34 0.10
C ALA A 62 -12.91 -8.89 0.02
N GLN A 63 -11.98 -7.93 -0.09
CA GLN A 63 -12.27 -6.54 -0.40
C GLN A 63 -11.56 -6.12 -1.69
N THR A 64 -12.17 -5.19 -2.41
CA THR A 64 -11.69 -4.69 -3.71
C THR A 64 -10.40 -3.89 -3.63
N ASP A 65 -10.19 -3.23 -2.50
CA ASP A 65 -9.10 -2.29 -2.29
C ASP A 65 -8.42 -2.49 -0.96
N SER A 66 -7.16 -2.08 -0.92
CA SER A 66 -6.46 -1.82 0.35
C SER A 66 -6.89 -0.47 0.92
N THR A 67 -6.62 -0.24 2.20
CA THR A 67 -6.88 1.06 2.85
C THR A 67 -5.65 1.58 3.56
N LEU A 68 -5.58 2.89 3.72
CA LEU A 68 -4.68 3.60 4.62
C LEU A 68 -5.53 4.38 5.62
N MET A 69 -5.49 3.94 6.87
CA MET A 69 -6.27 4.49 7.97
C MET A 69 -5.41 5.36 8.87
N VAL A 70 -6.05 6.34 9.52
CA VAL A 70 -5.45 7.18 10.54
C VAL A 70 -6.07 6.82 11.88
N VAL A 71 -5.25 6.31 12.80
CA VAL A 71 -5.65 5.99 14.17
C VAL A 71 -5.26 7.15 15.08
N ASP A 72 -6.22 7.71 15.81
CA ASP A 72 -6.01 8.72 16.85
C ASP A 72 -5.34 8.07 18.08
N LEU A 73 -4.06 8.39 18.29
CA LEU A 73 -3.30 7.84 19.41
C LEU A 73 -3.65 8.51 20.74
N VAL A 74 -4.15 9.75 20.74
CA VAL A 74 -4.55 10.43 21.98
C VAL A 74 -5.75 9.72 22.58
N THR A 75 -6.82 9.60 21.79
CA THR A 75 -8.05 8.94 22.25
C THR A 75 -7.78 7.48 22.60
N LEU A 76 -6.96 6.77 21.82
CA LEU A 76 -6.58 5.39 22.12
C LEU A 76 -5.84 5.26 23.46
N TYR A 77 -4.83 6.10 23.71
CA TYR A 77 -4.09 6.02 24.97
C TYR A 77 -4.93 6.41 26.19
N GLU A 78 -5.83 7.38 26.05
CA GLU A 78 -6.77 7.75 27.13
C GLU A 78 -7.70 6.58 27.49
N GLU A 79 -8.24 5.88 26.49
CA GLU A 79 -9.10 4.72 26.70
C GLU A 79 -8.35 3.50 27.24
N LEU A 80 -7.12 3.26 26.78
CA LEU A 80 -6.25 2.19 27.31
C LEU A 80 -5.83 2.45 28.77
N ALA A 81 -5.70 3.71 29.19
CA ALA A 81 -5.36 4.04 30.57
C ALA A 81 -6.53 3.78 31.54
N ARG A 82 -7.76 3.72 31.05
CA ARG A 82 -8.99 3.55 31.85
C ARG A 82 -9.98 2.63 31.12
N PRO A 83 -9.63 1.35 30.89
CA PRO A 83 -10.51 0.44 30.18
C PRO A 83 -11.78 0.17 31.01
N GLY A 84 -12.89 -0.09 30.33
CA GLY A 84 -14.12 -0.58 30.95
C GLY A 84 -13.94 -1.96 31.60
N GLU A 85 -14.91 -2.32 32.44
CA GLU A 85 -15.00 -3.66 33.02
C GLU A 85 -15.38 -4.70 31.96
N PRO A 86 -15.11 -5.99 32.20
CA PRO A 86 -15.52 -7.05 31.29
C PRO A 86 -17.03 -7.03 31.01
N GLY A 87 -17.38 -7.04 29.73
CA GLY A 87 -18.78 -6.93 29.27
C GLY A 87 -19.33 -5.50 29.23
N ASP A 88 -18.55 -4.48 29.58
CA ASP A 88 -18.94 -3.08 29.40
C ASP A 88 -18.91 -2.68 27.93
N GLY A 89 -20.06 -2.73 27.27
CA GLY A 89 -20.23 -2.31 25.88
C GLY A 89 -20.31 -0.79 25.67
N SER A 90 -20.24 0.02 26.73
CA SER A 90 -20.29 1.49 26.62
C SER A 90 -18.92 2.13 26.43
N ARG A 91 -17.85 1.37 26.65
CA ARG A 91 -16.46 1.83 26.56
C ARG A 91 -15.81 1.28 25.28
N PRO A 92 -15.10 2.13 24.51
CA PRO A 92 -14.32 1.69 23.35
C PRO A 92 -13.30 0.60 23.66
N CYS A 93 -12.64 0.69 24.83
CA CYS A 93 -11.70 -0.31 25.33
C CYS A 93 -12.23 -0.94 26.63
N ARG A 94 -12.08 -2.25 26.78
CA ARG A 94 -12.48 -3.00 27.98
C ARG A 94 -11.56 -4.16 28.28
N ARG A 95 -11.52 -4.59 29.54
CA ARG A 95 -10.83 -5.82 29.93
C ARG A 95 -11.57 -7.04 29.39
N VAL A 96 -10.84 -8.05 28.93
CA VAL A 96 -11.45 -9.30 28.46
C VAL A 96 -12.04 -10.11 29.62
N SER A 97 -11.37 -10.11 30.78
CA SER A 97 -11.90 -10.68 32.02
C SER A 97 -11.32 -9.99 33.26
N PRO A 98 -11.91 -10.16 34.47
CA PRO A 98 -11.44 -9.45 35.66
C PRO A 98 -10.02 -9.85 36.09
N SER A 99 -9.61 -11.07 35.78
CA SER A 99 -8.30 -11.64 36.12
C SER A 99 -7.28 -11.58 34.98
N ASP A 100 -7.69 -11.12 33.79
CA ASP A 100 -6.83 -11.06 32.61
C ASP A 100 -6.42 -9.60 32.35
N PRO A 101 -5.11 -9.30 32.25
CA PRO A 101 -4.65 -7.95 31.93
C PRO A 101 -4.93 -7.53 30.47
N THR A 102 -5.39 -8.45 29.61
CA THR A 102 -5.70 -8.16 28.20
C THR A 102 -6.85 -7.17 28.09
N ILE A 103 -6.61 -6.12 27.31
CA ILE A 103 -7.60 -5.12 26.93
C ILE A 103 -7.95 -5.37 25.46
N GLU A 104 -9.24 -5.48 25.17
CA GLU A 104 -9.76 -5.43 23.82
C GLU A 104 -10.34 -4.05 23.57
N CYS A 105 -10.14 -3.53 22.36
CA CYS A 105 -10.67 -2.25 21.93
C CYS A 105 -11.38 -2.44 20.59
N ASP A 106 -12.48 -1.72 20.38
CA ASP A 106 -13.11 -1.61 19.06
C ASP A 106 -12.41 -0.50 18.26
N PRO A 107 -11.68 -0.83 17.17
CA PRO A 107 -10.89 0.14 16.40
C PRO A 107 -11.70 1.28 15.81
N SER A 108 -12.99 1.07 15.53
CA SER A 108 -13.86 2.06 14.87
C SER A 108 -14.01 3.36 15.68
N HIS A 109 -13.77 3.31 16.99
CA HIS A 109 -13.77 4.49 17.85
C HIS A 109 -12.52 5.37 17.73
N PHE A 110 -11.45 4.84 17.13
CA PHE A 110 -10.15 5.52 17.04
C PHE A 110 -9.76 5.83 15.60
N ILE A 111 -10.56 5.42 14.62
CA ILE A 111 -10.32 5.63 13.20
C ILE A 111 -11.40 6.56 12.68
N ASP A 112 -11.00 7.67 12.07
CA ASP A 112 -11.96 8.54 11.36
C ASP A 112 -12.10 8.06 9.90
N PRO A 113 -13.23 7.42 9.53
CA PRO A 113 -13.43 6.91 8.19
C PRO A 113 -13.46 8.01 7.12
N ARG A 114 -13.62 9.28 7.50
CA ARG A 114 -13.65 10.43 6.56
C ARG A 114 -12.28 10.81 6.03
N VAL A 115 -11.21 10.43 6.75
CA VAL A 115 -9.82 10.69 6.32
C VAL A 115 -9.10 9.42 5.86
N THR A 116 -9.72 8.24 6.03
CA THR A 116 -9.23 6.99 5.45
C THR A 116 -9.27 7.05 3.94
N VAL A 117 -8.17 6.66 3.29
CA VAL A 117 -8.08 6.58 1.82
C VAL A 117 -8.00 5.13 1.35
N ARG A 118 -8.50 4.87 0.14
CA ARG A 118 -8.41 3.58 -0.55
C ARG A 118 -7.23 3.59 -1.52
N LEU A 119 -6.55 2.45 -1.56
CA LEU A 119 -5.35 2.22 -2.37
C LEU A 119 -5.60 1.06 -3.35
N GLY A 120 -4.66 0.85 -4.28
CA GLY A 120 -4.60 -0.38 -5.08
C GLY A 120 -4.52 -1.64 -4.21
N THR A 121 -4.79 -2.80 -4.80
CA THR A 121 -4.79 -4.07 -4.05
C THR A 121 -3.37 -4.47 -3.65
N GLY A 122 -3.22 -5.04 -2.44
CA GLY A 122 -1.94 -5.53 -1.95
C GLY A 122 -1.05 -4.44 -1.35
N ALA A 123 -1.62 -3.48 -0.61
CA ALA A 123 -0.83 -2.45 0.06
C ALA A 123 0.17 -3.07 1.05
N GLY A 124 1.42 -2.63 0.97
CA GLY A 124 2.54 -3.08 1.80
C GLY A 124 2.86 -2.15 2.95
N ASN A 125 4.15 -1.96 3.23
CA ASN A 125 4.61 -1.07 4.30
C ASN A 125 4.35 0.40 3.97
N ILE A 126 4.48 1.24 4.99
CA ILE A 126 4.50 2.71 4.84
C ILE A 126 5.96 3.14 4.97
N ALA A 127 6.47 3.88 3.99
CA ALA A 127 7.75 4.59 4.12
C ALA A 127 7.48 6.09 4.26
N LEU A 128 8.23 6.75 5.14
CA LEU A 128 8.10 8.18 5.41
C LEU A 128 9.14 8.95 4.61
N ASP A 129 8.68 9.85 3.76
CA ASP A 129 9.47 10.87 3.09
C ASP A 129 9.17 12.25 3.70
N TYR A 130 10.18 13.11 3.70
CA TYR A 130 10.14 14.46 4.26
C TYR A 130 10.66 15.46 3.22
N PRO A 131 9.82 15.88 2.23
CA PRO A 131 10.28 16.69 1.09
C PRO A 131 10.98 18.01 1.43
N SER A 132 10.69 18.59 2.59
CA SER A 132 11.35 19.81 3.07
C SER A 132 12.16 19.60 4.36
N GLY A 133 12.61 18.37 4.60
CA GLY A 133 13.33 17.96 5.80
C GLY A 133 12.39 17.56 6.95
N VAL A 134 12.98 17.09 8.06
CA VAL A 134 12.25 16.41 9.17
C VAL A 134 11.16 17.23 9.86
N GLN A 135 11.16 18.55 9.69
CA GLN A 135 10.12 19.46 10.21
C GLN A 135 9.10 19.87 9.14
N GLY A 136 9.34 19.47 7.88
CA GLY A 136 8.50 19.76 6.74
C GLY A 136 7.27 18.85 6.65
N PRO A 137 6.49 18.98 5.56
CA PRO A 137 5.36 18.09 5.32
C PRO A 137 5.83 16.63 5.27
N VAL A 138 5.00 15.73 5.77
CA VAL A 138 5.24 14.29 5.69
C VAL A 138 4.58 13.77 4.42
N ARG A 139 5.29 12.93 3.69
CA ARG A 139 4.75 12.16 2.57
C ARG A 139 4.89 10.68 2.87
N LEU A 140 3.81 9.94 2.68
CA LEU A 140 3.78 8.49 2.81
C LEU A 140 4.00 7.88 1.44
N LEU A 141 4.85 6.85 1.35
CA LEU A 141 5.01 6.02 0.15
C LEU A 141 4.51 4.62 0.48
N VAL A 142 3.54 4.13 -0.26
CA VAL A 142 2.90 2.83 -0.03
C VAL A 142 2.94 1.99 -1.31
N PRO A 143 3.64 0.84 -1.33
CA PRO A 143 3.63 -0.05 -2.47
C PRO A 143 2.30 -0.82 -2.54
N THR A 144 1.75 -0.98 -3.73
CA THR A 144 0.59 -1.85 -4.02
C THR A 144 0.96 -2.80 -5.16
N ARG A 145 0.41 -4.02 -5.15
CA ARG A 145 0.83 -5.07 -6.09
C ARG A 145 -0.10 -5.23 -7.29
N SER A 146 -1.36 -4.85 -7.17
CA SER A 146 -2.32 -4.99 -8.26
C SER A 146 -3.18 -3.74 -8.45
N PRO A 147 -2.92 -2.95 -9.52
CA PRO A 147 -1.69 -2.98 -10.35
C PRO A 147 -0.44 -2.63 -9.52
N ALA A 148 0.74 -3.02 -10.02
CA ALA A 148 2.00 -2.66 -9.38
C ALA A 148 2.19 -1.14 -9.44
N SER A 149 2.22 -0.50 -8.28
CA SER A 149 2.46 0.93 -8.16
C SER A 149 3.00 1.30 -6.78
N ILE A 150 3.58 2.48 -6.66
CA ILE A 150 3.82 3.14 -5.37
C ILE A 150 2.89 4.33 -5.28
N THR A 151 1.94 4.31 -4.35
CA THR A 151 1.08 5.47 -4.09
C THR A 151 1.82 6.41 -3.14
N TRP A 152 1.87 7.69 -3.46
CA TRP A 152 2.36 8.71 -2.55
C TRP A 152 1.23 9.60 -2.03
N ILE A 153 1.19 9.79 -0.71
CA ILE A 153 0.13 10.51 0.00
C ILE A 153 0.77 11.62 0.82
N ASP A 154 0.37 12.87 0.59
CA ASP A 154 0.79 13.98 1.42
C ASP A 154 -0.05 14.02 2.69
N VAL A 155 0.60 14.24 3.84
CA VAL A 155 -0.04 14.36 5.14
C VAL A 155 -0.07 15.83 5.53
N LEU A 156 -1.27 16.39 5.58
CA LEU A 156 -1.51 17.75 6.01
C LEU A 156 -1.98 17.79 7.47
N ALA A 157 -1.66 18.89 8.16
CA ALA A 157 -2.19 19.12 9.49
C ALA A 157 -3.71 19.38 9.41
N GLY A 158 -4.49 18.62 10.16
CA GLY A 158 -5.92 18.89 10.39
C GLY A 158 -6.20 19.40 11.80
N GLU A 159 -7.45 19.77 12.07
CA GLU A 159 -7.88 20.29 13.38
C GLU A 159 -7.75 19.24 14.48
N ASP A 160 -8.37 18.07 14.27
CA ASP A 160 -8.35 16.96 15.24
C ASP A 160 -7.44 15.80 14.81
N SER A 161 -7.36 15.54 13.50
CA SER A 161 -6.62 14.42 12.91
C SER A 161 -5.92 14.87 11.63
N PRO A 162 -4.78 14.28 11.24
CA PRO A 162 -4.16 14.53 9.94
C PRO A 162 -5.13 14.34 8.78
N VAL A 163 -5.01 15.19 7.77
CA VAL A 163 -5.70 15.04 6.49
C VAL A 163 -4.76 14.38 5.51
N LEU A 164 -5.22 13.31 4.87
CA LEU A 164 -4.49 12.64 3.80
C LEU A 164 -4.88 13.27 2.47
N GLU A 165 -3.91 13.56 1.61
CA GLU A 165 -4.13 14.11 0.26
C GLU A 165 -3.41 13.26 -0.79
N CYS A 166 -4.19 12.68 -1.68
CA CYS A 166 -3.69 11.91 -2.82
C CYS A 166 -4.61 12.04 -4.05
N GLU A 167 -5.26 13.20 -4.18
CA GLU A 167 -6.27 13.48 -5.21
C GLU A 167 -7.36 12.41 -5.25
N GLN A 168 -7.97 12.17 -4.08
CA GLN A 168 -8.99 11.15 -3.93
C GLN A 168 -10.20 11.45 -4.80
N ASP A 169 -10.85 10.39 -5.32
CA ASP A 169 -12.20 10.51 -5.86
C ASP A 169 -13.27 10.63 -4.75
N ASP A 170 -14.53 10.81 -5.15
CA ASP A 170 -15.68 10.89 -4.21
C ASP A 170 -15.84 9.62 -3.33
N GLY A 171 -15.21 8.51 -3.72
CA GLY A 171 -15.18 7.24 -2.99
C GLY A 171 -13.94 7.04 -2.14
N GLY A 172 -13.10 8.07 -1.98
CA GLY A 172 -11.88 8.05 -1.16
C GLY A 172 -10.70 7.31 -1.80
N ARG A 173 -10.78 6.90 -3.06
CA ARG A 173 -9.70 6.19 -3.78
C ARG A 173 -8.65 7.20 -4.23
N CYS A 174 -7.39 7.01 -3.86
CA CYS A 174 -6.29 7.84 -4.34
C CYS A 174 -6.24 7.86 -5.88
N GLY A 175 -6.00 9.04 -6.45
CA GLY A 175 -5.98 9.28 -7.88
C GLY A 175 -4.69 8.79 -8.55
N GLU A 176 -4.78 8.47 -9.84
CA GLU A 176 -3.66 7.89 -10.61
C GLU A 176 -2.43 8.81 -10.72
N ARG A 177 -2.58 10.13 -10.59
CA ARG A 177 -1.45 11.08 -10.59
C ARG A 177 -0.57 10.94 -9.35
N HIS A 178 -1.11 10.36 -8.28
CA HIS A 178 -0.39 10.02 -7.06
C HIS A 178 0.17 8.58 -7.08
N GLU A 179 0.09 7.89 -8.21
CA GLU A 179 0.62 6.54 -8.37
C GLU A 179 1.84 6.49 -9.29
N ILE A 180 2.96 6.01 -8.76
CA ILE A 180 4.18 5.76 -9.52
C ILE A 180 4.07 4.37 -10.15
N ARG A 181 3.74 4.33 -11.44
CA ARG A 181 3.67 3.10 -12.25
C ARG A 181 4.74 3.02 -13.34
N ALA A 182 5.29 4.15 -13.73
CA ALA A 182 6.29 4.28 -14.78
C ALA A 182 7.14 5.54 -14.54
N GLY A 183 8.32 5.58 -15.15
CA GLY A 183 9.14 6.78 -15.13
C GLY A 183 8.54 7.85 -16.04
N THR A 184 8.64 9.13 -15.66
CA THR A 184 8.37 10.22 -16.62
C THR A 184 9.56 10.43 -17.56
N ARG A 185 10.76 10.05 -17.09
CA ARG A 185 12.05 10.18 -17.78
C ARG A 185 12.67 8.86 -18.22
N SER A 186 12.08 7.73 -17.85
CA SER A 186 12.46 6.39 -18.30
C SER A 186 11.27 5.73 -19.01
N PRO A 187 11.48 4.94 -20.09
CA PRO A 187 10.43 4.09 -20.66
C PRO A 187 10.00 2.96 -19.71
N ASP A 188 10.74 2.73 -18.63
CA ASP A 188 10.51 1.62 -17.72
C ASP A 188 9.21 1.78 -16.93
N ARG A 189 8.63 0.63 -16.60
CA ARG A 189 7.50 0.50 -15.71
C ARG A 189 7.98 -0.09 -14.40
N LEU A 190 7.29 0.24 -13.32
CA LEU A 190 7.51 -0.40 -12.04
C LEU A 190 7.28 -1.92 -12.23
N PRO A 191 8.27 -2.77 -11.95
CA PRO A 191 8.10 -4.21 -12.04
C PRO A 191 6.99 -4.71 -11.11
N ALA A 192 6.47 -5.90 -11.41
CA ALA A 192 5.43 -6.52 -10.61
C ALA A 192 5.91 -6.78 -9.17
N GLU A 193 4.95 -7.01 -8.26
CA GLU A 193 5.21 -7.40 -6.87
C GLU A 193 6.19 -6.50 -6.09
N PRO A 194 6.01 -5.17 -6.06
CA PRO A 194 6.79 -4.31 -5.17
C PRO A 194 6.62 -4.80 -3.73
N ALA A 195 7.73 -5.09 -3.05
CA ALA A 195 7.72 -5.69 -1.73
C ALA A 195 7.48 -4.64 -0.65
N ARG A 196 8.41 -3.69 -0.58
CA ARG A 196 8.49 -2.63 0.41
C ARG A 196 9.18 -1.40 -0.18
N VAL A 197 8.92 -0.23 0.38
CA VAL A 197 9.63 1.01 0.04
C VAL A 197 10.59 1.38 1.17
N PHE A 198 11.82 1.76 0.82
CA PHE A 198 12.87 2.22 1.74
C PHE A 198 13.37 3.58 1.30
N VAL A 199 13.11 4.63 2.08
CA VAL A 199 13.60 5.99 1.81
C VAL A 199 15.05 6.10 2.29
N ASP A 200 15.92 6.71 1.49
CA ASP A 200 17.28 7.06 1.89
C ASP A 200 17.23 8.24 2.88
N ASP A 201 17.67 8.00 4.11
CA ASP A 201 17.74 8.99 5.19
C ASP A 201 19.15 9.56 5.39
N GLN A 202 20.10 9.18 4.53
CA GLN A 202 21.51 9.53 4.61
C GLN A 202 21.92 10.67 3.67
N GLY A 203 20.95 11.34 3.04
CA GLY A 203 21.14 12.61 2.34
C GLY A 203 20.89 12.55 0.83
N ALA A 204 20.71 11.37 0.25
CA ALA A 204 20.21 11.26 -1.11
C ALA A 204 18.67 11.31 -1.11
N ARG A 205 18.07 11.89 -2.15
CA ARG A 205 16.61 12.04 -2.26
C ARG A 205 16.02 10.94 -3.13
N PHE A 206 16.31 9.70 -2.71
CA PHE A 206 15.87 8.48 -3.37
C PHE A 206 15.10 7.57 -2.41
N ALA A 207 14.28 6.70 -2.99
CA ALA A 207 13.78 5.52 -2.31
C ALA A 207 14.03 4.27 -3.15
N TYR A 208 14.15 3.13 -2.49
CA TYR A 208 14.47 1.84 -3.10
C TYR A 208 13.32 0.87 -2.88
N VAL A 209 12.98 0.15 -3.94
CA VAL A 209 11.86 -0.79 -3.96
C VAL A 209 12.36 -2.15 -4.43
N PRO A 210 12.68 -3.07 -3.52
CA PRO A 210 12.89 -4.47 -3.87
C PRO A 210 11.58 -5.08 -4.39
N HIS A 211 11.69 -5.94 -5.39
CA HIS A 211 10.57 -6.70 -5.92
C HIS A 211 10.62 -8.14 -5.41
N LEU A 212 9.46 -8.67 -5.00
CA LEU A 212 9.38 -10.02 -4.46
C LEU A 212 9.59 -11.09 -5.52
N LEU A 213 9.32 -10.78 -6.78
CA LEU A 213 9.46 -11.66 -7.93
C LEU A 213 10.10 -10.90 -9.10
N GLY A 214 10.72 -11.61 -10.02
CA GLY A 214 11.39 -11.05 -11.20
C GLY A 214 12.71 -10.34 -10.89
N GLY A 215 13.15 -10.38 -9.62
CA GLY A 215 14.45 -9.95 -9.12
C GLY A 215 14.94 -8.57 -9.54
N GLY A 216 14.03 -7.65 -9.84
CA GLY A 216 14.36 -6.25 -10.03
C GLY A 216 14.54 -5.48 -8.71
N LEU A 217 15.32 -4.41 -8.77
CA LEU A 217 15.38 -3.34 -7.77
C LEU A 217 15.02 -2.01 -8.45
N SER A 218 13.94 -1.38 -8.02
CA SER A 218 13.56 -0.05 -8.54
C SER A 218 14.09 1.06 -7.65
N MET A 219 14.51 2.16 -8.27
CA MET A 219 14.89 3.40 -7.61
C MET A 219 13.87 4.49 -7.94
N LEU A 220 13.37 5.17 -6.91
CA LEU A 220 12.46 6.30 -7.03
C LEU A 220 13.22 7.58 -6.75
N GLY A 221 13.09 8.59 -7.61
CA GLY A 221 13.52 9.96 -7.31
C GLY A 221 12.40 10.67 -6.55
N LEU A 222 12.69 11.24 -5.38
CA LEU A 222 11.67 11.83 -4.51
C LEU A 222 11.39 13.31 -4.79
N ASP A 223 12.30 13.98 -5.50
CA ASP A 223 12.24 15.42 -5.79
C ASP A 223 11.88 15.71 -7.26
N GLY A 224 11.11 14.84 -7.90
CA GLY A 224 10.57 15.11 -9.23
C GLY A 224 9.67 16.35 -9.22
N SER A 225 9.64 17.09 -10.33
CA SER A 225 8.89 18.35 -10.42
C SER A 225 7.38 18.19 -10.25
N ALA A 226 6.87 16.98 -10.46
CA ALA A 226 5.46 16.61 -10.28
C ALA A 226 5.23 15.70 -9.06
N GLY A 227 6.23 15.58 -8.18
CA GLY A 227 6.27 14.60 -7.09
C GLY A 227 7.23 13.45 -7.37
N PRO A 228 7.22 12.40 -6.53
CA PRO A 228 8.11 11.26 -6.69
C PRO A 228 7.86 10.51 -7.99
N GLU A 229 8.93 9.95 -8.57
CA GLU A 229 8.86 9.23 -9.85
C GLU A 229 9.81 8.04 -9.89
N LEU A 230 9.54 7.09 -10.79
CA LEU A 230 10.46 5.99 -11.07
C LEU A 230 11.68 6.56 -11.81
N ALA A 231 12.83 6.53 -11.15
CA ALA A 231 14.09 7.05 -11.69
C ALA A 231 14.86 5.98 -12.47
N ASP A 232 14.85 4.75 -11.97
CA ASP A 232 15.60 3.64 -12.57
C ASP A 232 15.03 2.28 -12.16
N VAL A 233 15.31 1.25 -12.95
CA VAL A 233 15.01 -0.16 -12.66
C VAL A 233 16.21 -1.00 -13.05
N GLU A 234 16.87 -1.59 -12.05
CA GLU A 234 17.90 -2.59 -12.30
C GLU A 234 17.23 -3.97 -12.35
N GLY A 235 17.19 -4.57 -13.53
CA GLY A 235 16.77 -5.95 -13.75
C GLY A 235 17.83 -6.95 -13.28
N ASP A 236 17.43 -8.19 -12.99
CA ASP A 236 18.34 -9.28 -12.56
C ASP A 236 19.25 -8.89 -11.38
N PHE A 237 18.80 -7.95 -10.55
CA PHE A 237 19.53 -7.47 -9.38
C PHE A 237 19.68 -8.60 -8.35
N TYR A 238 18.60 -9.35 -8.13
CA TYR A 238 18.57 -10.51 -7.25
C TYR A 238 18.94 -11.77 -8.00
N ARG A 239 19.64 -12.68 -7.31
CA ARG A 239 20.04 -13.95 -7.91
C ARG A 239 18.88 -14.93 -7.93
N GLU A 240 18.91 -15.82 -8.89
CA GLU A 240 18.04 -16.99 -8.94
C GLU A 240 18.34 -17.95 -7.79
N ASP A 241 17.29 -18.59 -7.29
CA ASP A 241 17.41 -19.72 -6.36
C ASP A 241 18.09 -20.91 -7.06
N PRO A 242 19.24 -21.40 -6.57
CA PRO A 242 19.93 -22.51 -7.21
C PRO A 242 19.25 -23.87 -6.97
N PHE A 243 18.20 -23.94 -6.12
CA PHE A 243 17.56 -25.20 -5.72
C PHE A 243 16.16 -25.42 -6.29
N GLU A 244 15.53 -24.38 -6.85
CA GLU A 244 14.20 -24.46 -7.43
C GLU A 244 14.30 -24.56 -8.96
N ASP A 245 13.45 -25.40 -9.58
CA ASP A 245 13.37 -25.51 -11.04
C ASP A 245 12.65 -24.31 -11.69
N GLU A 246 12.07 -23.42 -10.87
CA GLU A 246 11.43 -22.18 -11.30
C GLU A 246 12.39 -21.00 -11.06
N GLU A 247 12.56 -20.13 -12.06
CA GLU A 247 13.37 -18.89 -12.04
C GLU A 247 12.80 -17.87 -11.02
N LEU A 248 12.89 -18.20 -9.73
CA LEU A 248 12.44 -17.36 -8.63
C LEU A 248 13.62 -16.50 -8.15
N LEU A 249 13.54 -15.21 -8.46
CA LEU A 249 14.45 -14.18 -7.99
C LEU A 249 13.66 -13.02 -7.37
N GLY A 250 14.18 -12.43 -6.29
CA GLY A 250 13.53 -11.33 -5.58
C GLY A 250 14.23 -10.92 -4.29
N GLY A 251 13.76 -9.83 -3.69
CA GLY A 251 14.26 -9.30 -2.43
C GLY A 251 13.17 -8.74 -1.52
N TYR A 252 13.53 -8.45 -0.27
CA TYR A 252 12.57 -7.98 0.75
C TYR A 252 12.92 -6.64 1.37
N ALA A 253 14.19 -6.43 1.68
CA ALA A 253 14.63 -5.29 2.47
C ALA A 253 15.88 -4.67 1.88
N VAL A 254 15.95 -3.34 1.95
CA VAL A 254 17.10 -2.54 1.55
C VAL A 254 17.55 -1.70 2.74
N ALA A 255 18.85 -1.61 2.94
CA ALA A 255 19.48 -0.64 3.83
C ALA A 255 20.48 0.15 3.02
N ALA A 256 20.38 1.47 3.08
CA ALA A 256 21.34 2.37 2.45
C ALA A 256 22.41 2.78 3.47
N ARG A 257 23.63 2.94 2.98
CA ARG A 257 24.72 3.53 3.73
C ARG A 257 25.26 4.70 2.94
N ALA A 258 25.26 5.89 3.55
CA ALA A 258 25.84 7.07 2.94
C ALA A 258 27.30 6.83 2.54
N CYS A 259 27.67 7.49 1.46
CA CYS A 259 29.08 7.76 1.24
C CYS A 259 29.55 8.84 2.21
N ASP A 260 30.30 8.45 3.25
CA ASP A 260 30.92 9.38 4.20
C ASP A 260 32.40 9.56 3.82
N PRO A 261 32.77 10.65 3.13
CA PRO A 261 34.16 10.90 2.75
C PRO A 261 35.04 11.27 3.95
N GLU A 262 34.46 11.71 5.08
CA GLU A 262 35.21 12.05 6.29
C GLU A 262 35.53 10.82 7.14
N ARG A 263 34.67 9.79 7.10
CA ARG A 263 34.86 8.53 7.84
C ARG A 263 34.52 7.30 6.99
N PRO A 264 35.21 7.10 5.86
CA PRO A 264 34.88 5.99 5.00
C PRO A 264 35.22 4.65 5.66
N ALA A 265 34.30 3.68 5.59
CA ALA A 265 34.67 2.29 5.80
C ALA A 265 35.61 1.83 4.69
N THR A 266 36.40 0.80 4.98
CA THR A 266 37.36 0.27 4.01
C THR A 266 36.69 -0.13 2.69
N GLU A 267 35.48 -0.70 2.72
CA GLU A 267 34.75 -1.07 1.48
C GLU A 267 34.19 0.12 0.69
N THR A 268 34.20 1.34 1.24
CA THR A 268 33.56 2.54 0.66
C THR A 268 34.50 3.76 0.61
N ARG A 269 35.82 3.59 0.71
CA ARG A 269 36.79 4.71 0.73
C ARG A 269 36.79 5.62 -0.49
N GLU A 270 36.32 5.12 -1.62
CA GLU A 270 36.28 5.86 -2.88
C GLU A 270 34.84 5.96 -3.41
N CYS A 271 33.83 5.85 -2.54
CA CYS A 271 32.47 5.99 -2.99
C CYS A 271 32.20 7.42 -3.49
N ASP A 272 31.35 7.50 -4.49
CA ASP A 272 30.71 8.73 -4.96
C ASP A 272 29.18 8.67 -4.73
N ARG A 273 28.67 7.52 -4.27
CA ARG A 273 27.25 7.18 -4.14
C ARG A 273 27.00 6.29 -2.91
N PRO A 274 25.75 6.24 -2.40
CA PRO A 274 25.39 5.33 -1.33
C PRO A 274 25.64 3.87 -1.69
N LEU A 275 26.07 3.07 -0.71
CA LEU A 275 26.13 1.62 -0.84
C LEU A 275 24.81 1.02 -0.35
N LEU A 276 24.21 0.16 -1.16
CA LEU A 276 22.98 -0.54 -0.81
C LEU A 276 23.28 -1.97 -0.37
N TYR A 277 22.76 -2.34 0.79
CA TYR A 277 22.66 -3.71 1.24
C TYR A 277 21.23 -4.17 1.04
N THR A 278 21.05 -5.35 0.47
CA THR A 278 19.70 -5.91 0.30
C THR A 278 19.64 -7.35 0.76
N THR A 279 18.46 -7.75 1.24
CA THR A 279 18.16 -9.16 1.50
C THR A 279 17.55 -9.80 0.26
N GLN A 280 18.01 -11.01 -0.06
CA GLN A 280 17.39 -11.84 -1.08
C GLN A 280 16.17 -12.55 -0.48
N ARG A 281 15.16 -12.79 -1.31
CA ARG A 281 14.00 -13.61 -0.96
C ARG A 281 14.30 -15.09 -1.08
N TYR A 282 15.02 -15.45 -2.14
CA TYR A 282 15.33 -16.82 -2.52
C TYR A 282 16.84 -16.97 -2.67
N PHE A 283 17.55 -17.18 -1.56
CA PHE A 283 18.95 -17.59 -1.56
C PHE A 283 19.26 -18.14 -0.15
N PRO A 284 20.14 -19.17 -0.02
CA PRO A 284 20.17 -20.09 1.11
C PRO A 284 20.78 -19.53 2.40
#